data_AF-A0A932PEC3-F1
#
_entry.id   AF-A0A932PEC3-F1
#
_cell.length_a   1.000
_cell.length_b   1.000
_cell.length_c   1.000
_cell.angle_alpha   90.00
_cell.angle_beta   90.00
_cell.angle_gamma   90.00
#
_symmetry.space_group_name_H-M   'P 1'
#
loop_
_entity.id
_entity.type
_entity.pdbx_description
1 polymer ?
#
loop_
_entity_poly.entity_id
_entity_poly.type
_entity_poly.pdbx_seq_one_letter_code
_entity_poly.pdbx_strand_id
1 'polypeptide(L)' 'MTELLTAEAYEQTKEKLRDLEVRLAEIEKRTDLVPRHLANVRRSYKMMMRQYLEETKLYEAKQLKQNR' A
#
# COMPACT_ATOMS: atom_id res chain seq x y z
N MET A 1 17.22 -7.07 2.34
CA MET A 1 17.60 -5.87 3.12
C MET A 1 16.33 -5.10 3.42
N THR A 2 15.70 -5.33 4.57
CA THR A 2 14.67 -4.43 5.08
C THR A 2 15.42 -3.36 5.87
N GLU A 3 16.02 -2.42 5.15
CA GLU A 3 16.38 -1.15 5.79
C GLU A 3 15.07 -0.54 6.29
N LEU A 4 15.01 -0.32 7.60
CA LEU A 4 13.83 0.22 8.25
C LEU A 4 13.51 1.57 7.63
N LEU A 5 12.23 1.78 7.28
CA LEU A 5 11.75 3.06 6.78
C LEU A 5 12.25 4.19 7.69
N THR A 6 12.83 5.23 7.08
CA THR A 6 13.02 6.52 7.76
C THR A 6 11.65 7.18 7.99
N ALA A 7 11.58 8.21 8.83
CA ALA A 7 10.32 8.95 9.03
C ALA A 7 9.78 9.52 7.70
N GLU A 8 10.68 10.04 6.87
CA GLU A 8 10.34 10.51 5.51
C GLU A 8 9.82 9.38 4.61
N ALA A 9 10.51 8.23 4.60
CA ALA A 9 10.07 7.09 3.81
C ALA A 9 8.72 6.52 4.31
N TYR A 10 8.44 6.60 5.61
CA TYR A 10 7.15 6.21 6.18
C TYR A 10 6.00 7.13 5.72
N GLU A 11 6.19 8.45 5.70
CA GLU A 11 5.20 9.39 5.15
C GLU A 11 5.00 9.17 3.64
N GLN A 12 6.07 9.02 2.87
CA GLN A 12 5.99 8.72 1.44
C GLN A 12 5.24 7.39 1.16
N THR A 13 5.44 6.36 2.00
CA THR A 13 4.73 5.08 1.87
C THR A 13 3.23 5.24 2.17
N LYS A 14 2.85 6.09 3.14
CA LYS A 14 1.44 6.41 3.40
C LYS A 14 0.78 7.17 2.25
N GLU A 15 1.48 8.12 1.63
CA GLU A 15 0.98 8.81 0.44
C GLU A 15 0.78 7.84 -0.73
N LYS A 16 1.78 6.98 -1.00
CA LYS A 16 1.67 5.94 -2.05
C LYS A 16 0.52 4.98 -1.79
N LEU A 17 0.27 4.60 -0.53
CA LEU A 17 -0.87 3.78 -0.15
C LEU A 17 -2.19 4.45 -0.51
N ARG A 18 -2.35 5.73 -0.15
CA ARG A 18 -3.55 6.51 -0.47
C ARG A 18 -3.76 6.64 -1.97
N ASP A 19 -2.69 6.88 -2.74
CA ASP A 19 -2.77 6.94 -4.20
C ASP A 19 -3.20 5.60 -4.81
N LEU A 20 -2.69 4.49 -4.28
CA LEU A 20 -3.09 3.14 -4.72
C LEU A 20 -4.55 2.83 -4.40
N GLU A 21 -5.06 3.29 -3.24
CA GLU A 21 -6.48 3.17 -2.88
C GLU A 21 -7.38 3.91 -3.87
N VAL A 22 -7.03 5.16 -4.18
CA VAL A 22 -7.79 5.99 -5.14
C VAL A 22 -7.77 5.33 -6.52
N ARG A 23 -6.61 4.93 -7.02
CA ARG A 23 -6.48 4.26 -8.33
C ARG A 23 -7.23 2.94 -8.38
N LEU A 24 -7.20 2.16 -7.30
CA LEU A 24 -7.96 0.91 -7.23
C LEU A 24 -9.47 1.18 -7.31
N ALA A 25 -9.96 2.18 -6.57
CA ALA A 25 -11.37 2.56 -6.60
C ALA A 25 -11.80 3.08 -7.99
N GLU A 26 -10.93 3.80 -8.70
CA GLU A 26 -11.18 4.22 -10.08
C GLU A 26 -11.24 3.02 -11.04
N ILE A 27 -10.30 2.08 -10.91
CA ILE A 27 -10.27 0.86 -11.73
C ILE A 27 -11.49 -0.02 -11.47
N GLU A 28 -11.95 -0.14 -10.22
CA GLU A 28 -13.16 -0.90 -9.88
C GLU A 28 -14.44 -0.32 -10.49
N LYS A 29 -14.45 0.97 -10.85
CA LYS A 29 -15.57 1.63 -11.56
C LYS A 29 -15.50 1.47 -13.09
N ARG A 30 -14.37 1.01 -13.64
CA ARG A 30 -14.22 0.84 -15.09
C ARG A 30 -15.02 -0.35 -15.59
N THR A 31 -15.99 -0.07 -16.46
CA THR A 31 -16.82 -1.08 -17.13
C THR A 31 -16.25 -1.54 -18.47
N ASP A 32 -15.20 -0.87 -18.96
CA ASP A 32 -14.57 -1.14 -20.25
C ASP A 32 -13.49 -2.24 -20.17
N LEU A 33 -13.13 -2.68 -18.97
CA LEU A 33 -12.15 -3.75 -18.75
C LEU A 33 -12.82 -5.13 -18.78
N VAL A 34 -12.18 -6.09 -19.44
CA VAL A 34 -12.58 -7.50 -19.39
C VAL A 34 -12.59 -7.98 -17.92
N PRO A 35 -13.66 -8.65 -17.43
CA PRO A 35 -13.79 -9.01 -16.02
C PRO A 35 -12.60 -9.77 -15.43
N ARG A 36 -12.00 -10.69 -16.22
CA ARG A 36 -10.80 -11.43 -15.82
C ARG A 36 -9.58 -10.52 -15.64
N HIS A 37 -9.43 -9.52 -16.52
CA HIS A 37 -8.34 -8.56 -16.42
C HIS A 37 -8.55 -7.64 -15.21
N LEU A 38 -9.78 -7.16 -14.98
CA LEU A 38 -10.14 -6.37 -13.80
C LEU A 38 -9.84 -7.13 -12.49
N ALA A 39 -10.20 -8.41 -12.42
CA ALA A 39 -9.91 -9.24 -11.25
C ALA A 39 -8.40 -9.40 -10.98
N ASN A 40 -7.60 -9.57 -12.03
CA ASN A 40 -6.14 -9.65 -11.92
C ASN A 40 -5.53 -8.33 -11.45
N VAL A 41 -5.92 -7.21 -12.05
CA VAL A 41 -5.45 -5.88 -11.66
C VAL A 41 -5.82 -5.59 -10.20
N ARG A 42 -7.07 -5.85 -9.80
CA ARG A 42 -7.53 -5.70 -8.42
C ARG A 42 -6.67 -6.52 -7.44
N ARG A 43 -6.35 -7.76 -7.80
CA ARG A 43 -5.50 -8.62 -6.96
C ARG A 43 -4.10 -8.05 -6.82
N SER A 44 -3.49 -7.58 -7.90
CA SER A 44 -2.15 -7.00 -7.88
C SER A 44 -2.09 -5.74 -7.00
N TYR A 45 -3.06 -4.83 -7.15
CA TYR A 45 -3.16 -3.63 -6.30
C TYR A 45 -3.29 -4.00 -4.81
N LYS A 46 -4.17 -4.96 -4.49
CA LYS A 46 -4.33 -5.43 -3.09
C LYS A 46 -3.05 -6.06 -2.53
N MET A 47 -2.27 -6.78 -3.33
CA MET A 47 -1.00 -7.32 -2.87
C MET A 47 0.04 -6.22 -2.61
N MET A 48 0.15 -5.23 -3.49
CA MET A 48 1.05 -4.09 -3.30
C MET A 48 0.67 -3.28 -2.06
N MET A 49 -0.61 -2.96 -1.89
CA MET A 49 -1.10 -2.24 -0.72
C MET A 49 -0.82 -3.02 0.57
N ARG A 50 -1.01 -4.35 0.56
CA ARG A 50 -0.69 -5.18 1.72
C ARG A 50 0.79 -5.08 2.11
N GLN A 51 1.70 -5.11 1.14
CA GLN A 51 3.13 -4.96 1.41
C GLN A 51 3.43 -3.62 2.08
N TYR A 52 2.90 -2.52 1.56
CA TYR A 52 3.11 -1.20 2.16
C TYR A 52 2.46 -1.06 3.55
N LEU A 53 1.32 -1.71 3.79
CA LEU A 53 0.69 -1.78 5.11
C LEU A 53 1.55 -2.58 6.11
N GLU A 54 2.23 -3.64 5.66
CA GLU A 54 3.15 -4.39 6.51
C GLU A 54 4.41 -3.57 6.83
N GLU A 55 4.96 -2.84 5.85
CA GLU A 55 6.12 -1.95 6.05
C GLU A 55 5.83 -0.80 7.02
N THR A 56 4.66 -0.15 6.89
CA THR A 56 4.22 0.92 7.80
C THR A 56 4.00 0.42 9.23
N LYS A 57 3.37 -0.74 9.41
CA LYS A 57 3.21 -1.37 10.74
C LYS A 57 4.53 -1.72 11.41
N LEU A 58 5.52 -2.21 10.65
CA LEU A 58 6.85 -2.51 11.18
C LEU A 58 7.54 -1.25 11.67
N TYR A 59 7.41 -0.14 10.94
CA TYR A 59 7.93 1.16 11.37
C TYR A 59 7.24 1.65 12.65
N GLU A 60 5.91 1.64 12.71
CA GLU A 60 5.13 2.06 13.88
C GLU A 60 5.48 1.23 15.13
N ALA A 61 5.58 -0.09 14.99
CA ALA A 61 5.97 -0.98 16.07
C ALA A 61 7.39 -0.68 16.59
N LYS A 62 8.31 -0.26 15.71
CA LYS A 62 9.64 0.18 16.12
C LYS A 62 9.59 1.50 16.89
N GLN A 63 8.85 2.50 16.41
CA GLN A 63 8.70 3.78 17.10
C GLN A 63 8.10 3.59 18.51
N LEU A 64 7.10 2.71 18.65
CA LEU A 64 6.50 2.35 19.93
C LEU A 64 7.48 1.69 20.91
N LYS A 65 8.44 0.90 20.42
CA LYS A 65 9.49 0.30 21.26
C LYS A 65 10.58 1.29 21.64
N GLN A 66 10.89 2.26 20.79
CA GLN A 66 11.92 3.26 21.03
C GLN A 66 11.47 4.35 22.02
N ASN A 67 10.16 4.62 22.09
CA ASN A 67 9.56 5.57 23.01
C ASN A 67 9.14 4.95 24.37
N ARG A 68 9.60 3.73 24.69
CA ARG A 68 9.41 3.04 25.99
C ARG A 68 10.72 2.97 26.74
#